data_AF-A0A527ZBT1-F1
#
_entry.id   AF-A0A527ZBT1-F1
#
_cell.length_a   1.000
_cell.length_b   1.000
_cell.length_c   1.000
_cell.angle_alpha   90.00
_cell.angle_beta   90.00
_cell.angle_gamma   90.00
#
_symmetry.space_group_name_H-M   'P 1'
#
loop_
_entity.id
_entity.type
_entity.pdbx_description
1 polymer ?
#
loop_
_entity_poly.entity_id
_entity_poly.type
_entity_poly.pdbx_seq_one_letter_code
_entity_poly.pdbx_strand_id
1 'polypeptide(L)' 'IWGSARVVENDADLMTKLMPEGYKARPEQIILFTVSAWDSNCPQHIPQRFEAADVAAALAERDKRIERLEQEIARLRS' A
#
# COMPACT_ATOMS: atom_id res chain seq x y z
N ILE A 1 6.42 -9.42 1.79
CA ILE A 1 6.21 -10.89 1.65
C ILE A 1 6.86 -11.56 2.84
N TRP A 2 6.17 -12.51 3.46
CA TRP A 2 6.69 -13.37 4.53
C TRP A 2 6.56 -14.84 4.11
N GLY A 3 7.48 -15.67 4.56
CA GLY A 3 7.51 -17.08 4.21
C GLY A 3 8.82 -17.76 4.59
N SER A 4 8.96 -19.00 4.16
CA SER A 4 10.20 -19.77 4.25
C SER A 4 10.74 -20.08 2.85
N ALA A 5 12.06 -20.24 2.76
CA ALA A 5 12.72 -20.71 1.56
C ALA A 5 13.52 -21.97 1.88
N ARG A 6 13.56 -22.91 0.95
CA ARG A 6 14.43 -24.09 1.03
C ARG A 6 15.07 -24.39 -0.31
N VAL A 7 16.28 -24.90 -0.26
CA VAL A 7 16.97 -25.43 -1.45
C VAL A 7 16.49 -26.86 -1.68
N VAL A 8 16.16 -27.16 -2.93
CA VAL A 8 15.86 -28.51 -3.41
C VAL A 8 16.93 -28.87 -4.44
N GLU A 9 17.61 -29.97 -4.19
CA GLU A 9 18.65 -30.53 -5.05
C GLU A 9 18.22 -31.90 -5.56
N ASN A 10 18.79 -32.33 -6.69
CA ASN A 10 18.62 -33.67 -7.24
C ASN A 10 17.17 -34.07 -7.62
N ASP A 11 16.30 -33.10 -7.90
CA ASP A 11 14.93 -33.32 -8.40
C ASP A 11 14.86 -32.98 -9.90
N ALA A 12 15.19 -33.96 -10.75
CA ALA A 12 15.31 -33.75 -12.20
C ALA A 12 13.99 -33.31 -12.85
N ASP A 13 12.86 -33.89 -12.41
CA ASP A 13 11.54 -33.57 -12.97
C ASP A 13 11.15 -32.13 -12.63
N LEU A 14 11.37 -31.70 -11.39
CA LEU A 14 11.09 -30.34 -10.97
C LEU A 14 12.06 -29.33 -11.63
N MET A 15 13.33 -29.69 -11.82
CA MET A 15 14.31 -28.88 -12.54
C MET A 15 13.87 -28.63 -13.98
N THR A 16 13.47 -29.68 -14.70
CA THR A 16 12.97 -29.56 -16.08
C THR A 16 11.70 -28.72 -16.13
N LYS A 17 10.79 -28.88 -15.16
CA LYS A 17 9.54 -28.12 -15.11
C LYS A 17 9.74 -26.62 -14.85
N LEU A 18 10.73 -26.26 -14.03
CA LEU A 18 11.00 -24.87 -13.64
C LEU A 18 11.95 -24.14 -14.59
N MET A 19 12.65 -24.86 -15.48
CA MET A 19 13.52 -24.25 -16.47
C MET A 19 12.70 -23.57 -17.59
N PRO A 20 12.97 -22.28 -17.89
CA PRO A 20 12.32 -21.61 -19.00
C PRO A 20 12.67 -22.27 -20.34
N GLU A 21 11.69 -22.39 -21.23
CA GLU A 21 11.88 -22.96 -22.56
C GLU A 21 12.91 -22.16 -23.37
N GLY A 22 13.83 -22.86 -24.05
CA GLY A 22 14.87 -22.23 -24.87
C GLY A 22 15.99 -21.54 -24.08
N TYR A 23 15.97 -21.59 -22.75
CA TYR A 23 17.03 -21.01 -21.93
C TYR A 23 18.27 -21.91 -21.89
N LYS A 24 19.41 -21.38 -22.34
CA LYS A 24 20.66 -22.16 -22.53
C LYS A 24 21.39 -22.54 -21.24
N ALA A 25 20.99 -21.97 -20.11
CA ALA A 25 21.64 -22.27 -18.83
C ALA A 25 21.32 -23.70 -18.37
N ARG A 26 22.20 -24.27 -17.56
CA ARG A 26 21.93 -25.53 -16.86
C ARG A 26 21.43 -25.20 -15.46
N PRO A 27 20.26 -25.71 -15.03
CA PRO A 27 19.82 -25.53 -13.65
C PRO A 27 20.70 -26.35 -12.70
N GLU A 28 21.08 -25.77 -11.57
CA GLU A 28 21.91 -26.44 -10.55
C GLU A 28 21.13 -26.68 -9.25
N GLN A 29 20.34 -25.69 -8.81
CA GLN A 29 19.57 -25.73 -7.57
C GLN A 29 18.20 -25.09 -7.78
N ILE A 30 17.19 -25.58 -7.05
CA ILE A 30 15.88 -24.95 -6.97
C ILE A 30 15.76 -24.26 -5.61
N ILE A 31 15.41 -22.99 -5.61
CA ILE A 31 15.02 -22.29 -4.39
C ILE A 31 13.49 -22.24 -4.35
N LEU A 32 12.90 -23.06 -3.50
CA LEU A 32 11.45 -23.12 -3.34
C LEU A 32 11.02 -22.20 -2.19
N PHE A 33 10.16 -21.24 -2.52
CA PHE A 33 9.54 -20.34 -1.54
C PHE A 33 8.16 -20.86 -1.14
N THR A 34 7.93 -20.99 0.17
CA THR A 34 6.59 -21.17 0.74
C THR A 34 6.13 -19.84 1.31
N VAL A 35 5.22 -19.17 0.62
CA VAL A 35 4.70 -17.85 1.02
C VAL A 35 3.64 -18.04 2.12
N SER A 36 3.87 -17.46 3.29
CA SER A 36 2.89 -17.47 4.39
C SER A 36 2.00 -16.24 4.37
N ALA A 37 2.53 -15.11 3.92
CA ALA A 37 1.76 -13.89 3.74
C ALA A 37 2.36 -13.04 2.62
N TRP A 38 1.49 -12.38 1.87
CA TRP A 38 1.85 -11.39 0.87
C TRP A 38 1.08 -10.12 1.17
N ASP A 39 1.80 -9.01 1.33
CA ASP A 39 1.20 -7.69 1.36
C ASP A 39 1.64 -6.94 0.10
N SER A 40 0.67 -6.70 -0.79
CA SER A 40 0.86 -5.92 -2.02
C SER A 40 0.81 -4.41 -1.73
N ASN A 41 0.36 -4.02 -0.54
CA ASN A 41 0.19 -2.61 -0.24
C ASN A 41 1.56 -1.95 -0.08
N CYS A 42 1.75 -0.83 -0.77
CA CYS A 42 2.86 0.06 -0.52
C CYS A 42 2.38 1.13 0.48
N PRO A 43 2.91 1.16 1.71
CA PRO A 43 2.47 2.11 2.73
C PRO A 43 2.54 3.57 2.27
N GLN A 44 3.44 3.88 1.34
CA GLN A 44 3.65 5.22 0.78
C GLN A 44 2.42 5.77 0.05
N HIS A 45 1.49 4.93 -0.41
CA HIS A 45 0.36 5.34 -1.25
C HIS A 45 -1.01 5.16 -0.57
N ILE A 46 -1.06 4.80 0.71
CA ILE A 46 -2.32 4.67 1.45
C ILE A 46 -2.73 6.07 1.95
N PRO A 47 -3.85 6.65 1.47
CA PRO A 47 -4.29 7.96 1.95
C PRO A 47 -4.71 7.90 3.42
N GLN A 48 -4.51 8.99 4.14
CA GLN A 48 -5.03 9.11 5.50
C GLN A 48 -6.56 9.13 5.46
N ARG A 49 -7.18 8.18 6.19
CA ARG A 49 -8.63 8.14 6.36
C ARG A 49 -9.04 9.13 7.44
N PHE A 50 -10.01 9.98 7.11
CA PHE A 50 -10.72 10.83 8.05
C PHE A 50 -12.19 10.42 8.09
N GLU A 51 -12.80 10.43 9.26
CA GLU A 51 -14.23 10.17 9.38
C GLU A 51 -15.01 11.39 8.88
N ALA A 52 -15.97 11.14 7.99
CA ALA A 52 -16.72 12.22 7.33
C ALA A 52 -17.43 13.15 8.32
N ALA A 53 -17.90 12.60 9.45
CA ALA A 53 -18.55 13.36 10.51
C ALA A 53 -17.58 14.35 11.19
N ASP A 54 -16.35 13.92 11.45
CA ASP A 54 -15.33 14.78 12.08
C ASP A 54 -14.89 15.90 11.14
N VAL A 55 -14.73 15.58 9.85
CA VAL A 55 -14.44 16.58 8.81
C VAL A 55 -15.57 17.61 8.71
N ALA A 56 -16.83 17.15 8.69
CA ALA A 56 -17.99 18.03 8.62
C ALA A 56 -18.08 18.96 9.84
N ALA A 57 -17.82 18.43 11.05
CA ALA A 57 -17.81 19.22 12.28
C ALA A 57 -16.71 20.30 12.25
N ALA A 58 -15.50 19.95 11.81
CA ALA A 58 -14.39 20.90 11.69
C ALA A 58 -14.67 22.00 10.67
N LEU A 59 -15.28 21.66 9.52
CA LEU A 59 -15.69 22.63 8.52
C LEU A 59 -16.80 23.57 9.03
N ALA A 60 -17.81 23.02 9.72
CA ALA A 60 -18.89 23.83 10.28
C ALA A 60 -18.39 24.85 11.31
N GLU A 61 -17.43 24.48 12.17
CA GLU A 61 -16.81 25.42 13.10
C GLU A 61 -16.02 26.52 12.39
N ARG A 62 -15.26 26.14 11.36
CA ARG A 62 -14.52 27.09 10.53
C ARG A 62 -15.45 28.09 9.86
N ASP A 63 -16.54 27.62 9.27
CA ASP A 63 -17.46 28.46 8.51
C ASP A 63 -18.22 29.44 9.43
N LYS A 64 -18.61 29.02 10.65
CA LYS A 64 -19.15 29.94 11.68
C LYS A 64 -18.17 31.04 12.07
N ARG A 65 -16.88 30.72 12.15
CA ARG A 65 -15.85 31.71 12.44
C ARG A 65 -15.68 32.70 11.28
N ILE A 66 -15.71 32.21 10.04
CA ILE A 66 -15.65 33.06 8.85
C ILE A 66 -16.83 34.04 8.85
N GLU A 67 -18.06 33.55 9.02
CA GLU A 67 -19.26 34.39 9.05
C GLU A 67 -19.17 35.51 10.08
N ARG A 68 -18.72 35.18 11.30
CA ARG A 68 -18.53 36.17 12.37
C ARG A 68 -17.53 37.25 11.99
N LEU A 69 -16.38 36.84 11.43
CA LEU A 69 -15.32 37.77 11.04
C LEU A 69 -15.76 38.65 9.86
N GLU A 70 -16.49 38.09 8.89
CA GLU A 70 -17.04 38.84 7.77
C GLU A 70 -18.02 39.93 8.23
N GLN A 71 -18.87 39.60 9.21
CA GLN A 71 -19.77 40.59 9.83
C GLN A 71 -19.00 41.70 10.56
N GLU A 72 -17.94 41.36 11.29
CA GLU A 72 -17.10 42.34 11.98
C GLU A 72 -16.39 43.27 10.98
N ILE A 73 -15.81 42.71 9.93
CA ILE A 73 -15.18 43.50 8.85
C ILE A 73 -16.21 44.42 8.20
N ALA A 74 -17.43 43.94 7.91
CA ALA A 74 -18.48 44.77 7.33
C ALA A 74 -18.84 45.96 8.22
N ARG A 75 -18.95 45.75 9.55
CA ARG A 75 -19.20 46.83 10.52
C ARG A 75 -18.06 47.84 10.61
N LEU A 76 -16.81 47.39 10.50
CA LEU A 76 -15.64 48.29 10.59
C LEU A 76 -15.39 49.08 9.30
N ARG A 77 -15.96 48.65 8.17
CA ARG A 77 -15.81 49.30 6.87
C ARG A 77 -16.95 50.25 6.51
N SER A 78 -18.03 50.28 7.30
CA SER A 78 -19.14 51.26 7.20
C SER A 78 -18.86 52.49 8.02
#